data_AF-A0A974A038-F1
#
_entry.id   AF-A0A974A038-F1
#
_cell.length_a   1.000
_cell.length_b   1.000
_cell.length_c   1.000
_cell.angle_alpha   90.00
_cell.angle_beta   90.00
_cell.angle_gamma   90.00
#
_symmetry.space_group_name_H-M   'P 1'
#
loop_
_entity.id
_entity.type
_entity.pdbx_description
1 polymer ?
#
loop_
_entity_poly.entity_id
_entity_poly.type
_entity_poly.pdbx_seq_one_letter_code
_entity_poly.pdbx_strand_id
1 'polypeptide(L)'
;MKKLAEDRRYADPEKAARRLMEHARAFEPVRDGRIYIEKLNNPFLFEDKASVAEYSAGLKYAIVHGWLEPVHESGTFTRMTQAGKDLFA
;
A
#
# COMPACT_ATOMS: atom_id res chain seq x y z
N MET A 1 -10.86 7.51 30.59
CA MET A 1 -9.71 8.10 29.87
C MET A 1 -9.87 7.86 28.38
N LYS A 2 -10.27 8.87 27.60
CA LYS A 2 -10.11 8.81 26.14
C LYS A 2 -8.63 9.01 25.87
N LYS A 3 -7.89 7.91 25.63
CA LYS A 3 -6.60 8.02 24.95
C LYS A 3 -6.98 8.55 23.56
N LEU A 4 -6.79 9.85 23.32
CA LEU A 4 -6.88 10.39 21.97
C LEU A 4 -5.92 9.53 21.17
N ALA A 5 -6.44 8.67 20.30
CA ALA A 5 -5.64 8.01 19.30
C ALA A 5 -4.86 9.14 18.63
N GLU A 6 -3.54 9.18 18.82
CA GLU A 6 -2.67 10.07 18.06
C GLU A 6 -3.18 10.03 16.64
N ASP A 7 -3.58 11.19 16.13
CA ASP A 7 -4.30 11.42 14.89
C ASP A 7 -3.95 10.32 13.88
N ARG A 8 -4.86 9.33 13.70
CA ARG A 8 -4.51 8.06 13.04
C ARG A 8 -3.99 8.36 11.65
N ARG A 9 -2.66 8.30 11.48
CA ARG A 9 -1.91 8.90 10.35
C ARG A 9 -2.42 8.43 8.99
N TYR A 10 -3.01 7.25 8.94
CA TYR A 10 -3.50 6.59 7.73
C TYR A 10 -5.00 6.24 7.80
N ALA A 11 -5.78 6.92 8.66
CA ALA A 11 -7.24 6.74 8.71
C ALA A 11 -7.93 7.16 7.40
N ASP A 12 -7.31 8.08 6.65
CA ASP A 12 -7.68 8.39 5.27
C ASP A 12 -7.12 7.31 4.32
N PRO A 13 -8.00 6.55 3.63
CA PRO A 13 -7.58 5.48 2.72
C PRO A 13 -6.68 5.96 1.58
N GLU A 14 -6.83 7.21 1.10
CA GLU A 14 -5.95 7.74 0.06
C GLU A 14 -4.54 7.97 0.61
N LYS A 15 -4.40 8.52 1.82
CA LYS A 15 -3.10 8.68 2.47
C LYS A 15 -2.43 7.34 2.72
N ALA A 16 -3.21 6.35 3.17
CA ALA A 16 -2.74 4.98 3.31
C ALA A 16 -2.25 4.42 1.96
N ALA A 17 -3.05 4.56 0.91
CA ALA A 17 -2.72 4.10 -0.44
C ALA A 17 -1.44 4.75 -0.97
N ARG A 18 -1.31 6.08 -0.88
CA ARG A 18 -0.11 6.81 -1.32
C ARG A 18 1.14 6.31 -0.61
N ARG A 19 1.06 6.05 0.69
CA ARG A 19 2.19 5.47 1.44
C ARG A 19 2.53 4.05 0.98
N LEU A 20 1.53 3.21 0.68
CA LEU A 20 1.78 1.89 0.10
C LEU A 20 2.43 1.99 -1.29
N MET A 21 2.07 2.99 -2.09
CA MET A 21 2.69 3.24 -3.39
C MET A 21 4.15 3.69 -3.25
N GLU A 22 4.49 4.47 -2.23
CA GLU A 22 5.88 4.81 -1.92
C GLU A 22 6.72 3.56 -1.59
N HIS A 23 6.19 2.67 -0.75
CA HIS A 23 6.83 1.38 -0.43
C HIS A 23 6.97 0.49 -1.66
N ALA A 24 5.93 0.44 -2.51
CA ALA A 24 5.96 -0.30 -3.77
C ALA A 24 7.04 0.22 -4.73
N ARG A 25 7.21 1.55 -4.84
CA ARG A 25 8.24 2.20 -5.67
C ARG A 25 9.66 1.97 -5.15
N ALA A 26 9.83 1.86 -3.83
CA ALA A 26 11.13 1.61 -3.22
C ALA A 26 11.66 0.19 -3.48
N PHE A 27 10.81 -0.72 -3.93
CA PHE A 27 11.18 -2.09 -4.27
C PHE A 27 11.36 -2.25 -5.78
N GLU A 28 12.53 -2.74 -6.20
CA GLU A 28 12.76 -3.15 -7.59
C GLU A 28 11.88 -4.39 -7.89
N PRO A 29 10.90 -4.29 -8.82
CA PRO A 29 10.00 -5.39 -9.09
C PRO A 29 10.74 -6.63 -9.61
N VAL A 30 10.27 -7.81 -9.21
CA VAL A 30 10.82 -9.08 -9.70
C VAL A 30 10.10 -9.54 -10.96
N ARG A 31 10.83 -10.25 -11.84
CA ARG A 31 10.29 -10.86 -13.06
C ARG A 31 9.39 -9.86 -13.81
N ASP A 32 8.27 -10.30 -14.34
CA ASP A 32 7.20 -9.58 -15.03
C ASP A 32 6.52 -8.45 -14.21
N GLY A 33 7.29 -7.60 -13.53
CA GLY A 33 6.81 -6.44 -12.77
C GLY A 33 6.17 -6.77 -11.41
N ARG A 34 6.39 -7.98 -10.87
CA ARG A 34 5.76 -8.42 -9.61
C ARG A 34 6.40 -7.74 -8.40
N ILE A 35 5.53 -7.33 -7.48
CA ILE A 35 5.91 -6.79 -6.19
C ILE A 35 5.31 -7.71 -5.13
N TYR A 36 6.16 -8.28 -4.27
CA TYR A 36 5.68 -9.11 -3.16
C TYR A 36 4.85 -8.26 -2.20
N ILE A 37 3.68 -8.75 -1.78
CA ILE A 37 2.80 -8.06 -0.85
C ILE A 37 3.49 -7.73 0.47
N GLU A 38 4.46 -8.55 0.87
CA GLU A 38 5.27 -8.31 2.05
C GLU A 38 6.08 -7.01 1.99
N LYS A 39 6.44 -6.55 0.78
CA LYS A 39 7.15 -5.27 0.59
C LYS A 39 6.25 -4.06 0.81
N LEU A 40 4.93 -4.26 0.80
CA LEU A 40 3.95 -3.23 1.14
C LEU A 40 3.53 -3.35 2.61
N ASN A 41 3.17 -4.56 3.06
CA ASN A 41 2.58 -4.73 4.40
C ASN A 41 3.60 -4.58 5.54
N ASN A 42 4.83 -5.08 5.39
CA ASN A 42 5.79 -5.10 6.50
C ASN A 42 6.23 -3.69 6.88
N PRO A 43 6.72 -2.85 5.96
CA PRO A 43 7.10 -1.49 6.34
C PRO A 43 5.89 -0.67 6.79
N PHE A 44 4.70 -0.86 6.19
CA PHE A 44 3.50 -0.14 6.60
C PHE A 44 3.04 -0.50 8.03
N LEU A 45 3.04 -1.78 8.40
CA LEU A 45 2.57 -2.22 9.71
C LEU A 45 3.62 -2.06 10.80
N PHE A 46 4.89 -2.36 10.50
CA PHE A 46 5.94 -2.45 11.52
C PHE A 46 6.85 -1.23 11.58
N GLU A 47 7.06 -0.52 10.47
CA GLU A 47 7.89 0.70 10.46
C GLU A 47 7.01 1.95 10.63
N ASP A 48 5.96 2.08 9.81
CA ASP A 48 5.03 3.21 9.88
C ASP A 48 4.04 3.11 11.06
N LYS A 49 4.02 1.96 11.76
CA LYS A 49 3.14 1.66 12.91
C LYS A 49 1.64 1.83 12.60
N ALA A 50 1.25 1.63 11.34
CA ALA A 50 -0.15 1.65 10.94
C ALA A 50 -0.87 0.36 11.34
N SER A 51 -2.20 0.40 11.35
CA SER A 51 -3.04 -0.76 11.66
C SER A 51 -3.35 -1.60 10.42
N VAL A 52 -3.73 -2.86 10.65
CA VAL A 52 -4.20 -3.77 9.60
C VAL A 52 -5.40 -3.19 8.85
N ALA A 53 -6.31 -2.51 9.55
CA ALA A 53 -7.48 -1.89 8.92
C ALA A 53 -7.10 -0.77 7.95
N GLU A 54 -6.10 0.05 8.30
CA GLU A 54 -5.58 1.11 7.42
C GLU A 54 -4.84 0.51 6.22
N TYR A 55 -4.09 -0.57 6.42
CA TYR A 55 -3.45 -1.31 5.33
C TYR A 55 -4.48 -1.82 4.32
N SER A 56 -5.53 -2.51 4.81
CA SER A 56 -6.59 -3.04 3.95
C SER A 56 -7.35 -1.92 3.21
N ALA A 57 -7.61 -0.79 3.89
CA ALA A 57 -8.28 0.35 3.28
C ALA A 57 -7.42 1.01 2.18
N GLY A 58 -6.13 1.23 2.46
CA GLY A 58 -5.19 1.79 1.49
C GLY A 58 -4.96 0.88 0.29
N LEU A 59 -4.79 -0.43 0.51
CA LEU A 59 -4.62 -1.41 -0.57
C LEU A 59 -5.84 -1.44 -1.48
N LYS A 60 -7.05 -1.47 -0.90
CA LYS A 60 -8.30 -1.42 -1.66
C LYS A 60 -8.41 -0.12 -2.45
N TYR A 61 -8.09 1.02 -1.84
CA TYR A 61 -8.14 2.32 -2.51
C TYR A 61 -7.20 2.35 -3.73
N ALA A 62 -5.95 1.89 -3.57
CA ALA A 62 -4.97 1.84 -4.66
C ALA A 62 -5.43 0.94 -5.82
N ILE A 63 -6.05 -0.20 -5.53
CA ILE A 63 -6.59 -1.10 -6.56
C ILE A 63 -7.78 -0.45 -7.29
N VAL A 64 -8.72 0.14 -6.54
CA VAL A 64 -9.92 0.79 -7.13
C VAL A 64 -9.54 1.97 -8.02
N HIS A 65 -8.51 2.74 -7.67
CA HIS A 65 -8.01 3.85 -8.49
C HIS A 65 -7.02 3.40 -9.58
N GLY A 66 -6.82 2.09 -9.73
CA GLY A 66 -5.98 1.51 -10.77
C GLY A 66 -4.50 1.80 -10.60
N TRP A 67 -4.02 2.13 -9.39
CA TRP A 67 -2.60 2.35 -9.08
C TRP A 67 -1.85 1.03 -8.88
N LEU A 68 -2.55 0.03 -8.34
CA LEU A 68 -2.11 -1.36 -8.22
C LEU A 68 -3.06 -2.27 -8.99
N GLU A 69 -2.52 -3.33 -9.58
CA GLU A 69 -3.33 -4.46 -10.00
C GLU A 69 -3.97 -5.15 -8.77
N PRO A 70 -5.14 -5.81 -8.91
CA PRO A 70 -5.65 -6.68 -7.87
C PRO A 70 -4.58 -7.66 -7.40
N VAL A 71 -4.54 -7.93 -6.08
CA VAL A 71 -3.62 -8.93 -5.54
C VAL A 71 -3.87 -10.25 -6.25
N HIS A 72 -2.80 -10.90 -6.71
CA HIS A 72 -2.88 -12.20 -7.34
C HIS A 72 -3.60 -13.19 -6.41
N GLU A 73 -4.31 -14.18 -6.96
CA GLU A 73 -5.10 -15.16 -6.19
C GLU A 73 -4.32 -15.90 -5.09
N SER A 74 -3.00 -16.04 -5.27
CA SER A 74 -2.10 -16.63 -4.26
C SER A 74 -1.87 -15.73 -3.04
N GLY A 75 -2.31 -14.48 -3.07
CA GLY A 75 -2.06 -13.46 -2.03
C GLY A 75 -0.62 -12.94 -1.99
N THR A 76 0.25 -13.41 -2.88
CA THR A 76 1.71 -13.25 -2.74
C THR A 76 2.24 -11.97 -3.37
N PHE A 77 1.63 -11.52 -4.46
CA PHE A 77 2.14 -10.38 -5.22
C PHE A 77 1.03 -9.56 -5.88
N THR A 78 1.38 -8.31 -6.20
CA THR A 78 0.64 -7.38 -7.06
C THR A 78 1.61 -6.78 -8.08
N ARG A 79 1.16 -5.84 -8.92
CA ARG A 79 2.01 -5.02 -9.78
C ARG A 79 1.58 -3.57 -9.71
N MET A 80 2.55 -2.67 -9.83
CA MET A 80 2.27 -1.25 -10.01
C MET A 80 1.93 -0.97 -11.48
N THR A 81 0.78 -0.34 -11.70
CA THR A 81 0.33 0.03 -13.05
C THR A 81 1.06 1.28 -13.54
N GLN A 82 0.81 1.71 -14.78
CA GLN A 82 1.32 2.99 -15.25
C GLN A 82 0.72 4.17 -14.45
N ALA A 83 -0.60 4.17 -14.20
CA ALA A 83 -1.23 5.21 -13.40
C ALA A 83 -0.63 5.32 -11.98
N GLY A 84 -0.22 4.19 -11.38
CA GLY A 84 0.47 4.18 -10.09
C GLY A 84 1.88 4.78 -10.15
N LYS A 85 2.59 4.60 -11.26
CA LYS A 85 3.91 5.24 -11.49
C LYS A 85 3.77 6.75 -11.67
N ASP A 86 2.74 7.17 -12.41
CA ASP A 86 2.49 8.58 -12.75
C ASP A 86 2.12 9.43 -11.52
N LEU A 87 1.75 8.81 -10.38
CA LEU A 87 1.56 9.52 -9.10
C LEU A 87 2.79 10.28 -8.61
N PHE A 88 3.97 9.94 -9.13
CA PHE A 88 5.26 10.44 -8.66
C PHE A 88 6.11 11.05 -9.77
N ALA A 89 5.54 11.25 -10.95
CA ALA A 89 6.18 11.88 -12.10
C ALA A 89 6.22 13.41 -11.99
#